data_AF-A0A351NZP6-F1
#
_entry.id   AF-A0A351NZP6-F1
#
_cell.length_a   1.000
_cell.length_b   1.000
_cell.length_c   1.000
_cell.angle_alpha   90.00
_cell.angle_beta   90.00
_cell.angle_gamma   90.00
#
_symmetry.space_group_name_H-M   'P 1'
#
loop_
_entity.id
_entity.type
_entity.pdbx_description
1 polymer ?
#
loop_
_entity_poly.entity_id
_entity_poly.type
_entity_poly.pdbx_seq_one_letter_code
_entity_poly.pdbx_strand_id
1 'polypeptide(L)'
;MDDQEQFAEKIRQAGKSIARAEYELAQADAEERRIIAQAMVMAEARGDKTHAKQSRTADEDAVVFQARLDRGKAKGKLAAAKTNLAACEVEFKVWQSTMANLRFEKNRIYNHQG
;
A
#
# COMPACT_ATOMS: atom_id res chain seq x y z
N MET A 1 20.69 -4.01 -20.48
CA MET A 1 20.39 -2.99 -19.46
C MET A 1 21.08 -3.45 -18.19
N ASP A 2 21.96 -2.63 -17.61
CA ASP A 2 22.74 -2.99 -16.42
C ASP A 2 21.80 -3.40 -15.26
N ASP A 3 22.14 -4.45 -14.52
CA ASP A 3 21.30 -5.00 -13.44
C ASP A 3 20.96 -3.93 -12.40
N GLN A 4 21.91 -3.01 -12.14
CA GLN A 4 21.71 -1.87 -11.26
C GLN A 4 20.60 -0.94 -11.71
N GLU A 5 20.50 -0.65 -13.01
CA GLU A 5 19.46 0.24 -13.53
C GLU A 5 18.08 -0.45 -13.50
N GLN A 6 18.04 -1.78 -13.67
CA GLN A 6 16.80 -2.54 -13.51
C GLN A 6 16.28 -2.50 -12.06
N PHE A 7 17.16 -2.61 -11.06
CA PHE A 7 16.77 -2.45 -9.65
C PHE A 7 16.30 -1.04 -9.33
N ALA A 8 17.02 -0.02 -9.83
CA ALA A 8 16.62 1.37 -9.66
C ALA A 8 15.23 1.63 -10.25
N GLU A 9 14.95 1.10 -11.44
CA GLU A 9 13.64 1.23 -12.07
C GLU A 9 12.54 0.49 -11.30
N LYS A 10 12.78 -0.74 -10.84
CA LYS A 10 11.82 -1.48 -9.99
C LYS A 10 11.46 -0.69 -8.72
N ILE A 11 12.45 -0.11 -8.04
CA ILE A 11 12.24 0.70 -6.84
C ILE A 11 11.42 1.97 -7.17
N ARG A 12 11.75 2.67 -8.26
CA ARG A 12 10.97 3.85 -8.71
C ARG A 12 9.52 3.48 -9.02
N GLN A 13 9.29 2.35 -9.69
CA GLN A 13 7.94 1.86 -10.00
C GLN A 13 7.15 1.47 -8.74
N ALA A 14 7.80 0.81 -7.79
CA ALA A 14 7.20 0.53 -6.48
C ALA A 14 6.84 1.83 -5.75
N GLY A 15 7.71 2.84 -5.75
CA GLY A 15 7.44 4.16 -5.18
C GLY A 15 6.22 4.85 -5.81
N LYS A 16 6.12 4.85 -7.16
CA LYS A 16 4.92 5.36 -7.86
C LYS A 16 3.66 4.60 -7.47
N SER A 17 3.76 3.28 -7.31
CA SER A 17 2.62 2.44 -6.92
C SER A 17 2.16 2.72 -5.49
N ILE A 18 3.08 2.95 -4.56
CA ILE A 18 2.78 3.38 -3.19
C ILE A 18 2.07 4.74 -3.21
N ALA A 19 2.64 5.74 -3.88
CA ALA A 19 2.06 7.09 -3.93
C ALA A 19 0.61 7.06 -4.47
N ARG A 20 0.37 6.28 -5.52
CA ARG A 20 -0.98 6.08 -6.05
C ARG A 20 -1.90 5.38 -5.03
N ALA A 21 -1.45 4.32 -4.38
CA ALA A 21 -2.26 3.60 -3.40
C ALA A 21 -2.56 4.45 -2.15
N GLU A 22 -1.64 5.32 -1.74
CA GLU A 22 -1.86 6.30 -0.66
C GLU A 22 -2.91 7.33 -1.04
N TYR A 23 -2.87 7.84 -2.28
CA TYR A 23 -3.90 8.73 -2.79
C TYR A 23 -5.28 8.04 -2.83
N GLU A 24 -5.36 6.82 -3.37
CA GLU A 24 -6.60 6.03 -3.42
C GLU A 24 -7.16 5.77 -2.01
N LEU A 25 -6.30 5.49 -1.03
CA LEU A 25 -6.71 5.31 0.36
C LEU A 25 -7.22 6.61 0.97
N ALA A 26 -6.52 7.73 0.76
CA ALA A 26 -6.95 9.03 1.28
C ALA A 26 -8.31 9.44 0.69
N GLN A 27 -8.53 9.18 -0.59
CA GLN A 27 -9.81 9.42 -1.25
C GLN A 27 -10.92 8.54 -0.65
N ALA A 28 -10.66 7.24 -0.47
CA ALA A 28 -11.63 6.33 0.12
C ALA A 28 -11.94 6.67 1.60
N ASP A 29 -10.95 7.11 2.38
CA ASP A 29 -11.13 7.58 3.75
C ASP A 29 -12.05 8.81 3.81
N ALA A 30 -11.85 9.78 2.91
CA ALA A 30 -12.70 10.98 2.83
C ALA A 30 -14.12 10.62 2.41
N GLU A 31 -14.26 9.73 1.43
CA GLU A 31 -15.56 9.31 0.91
C GLU A 31 -16.37 8.50 1.93
N GLU A 32 -15.73 7.56 2.65
CA GLU A 32 -16.36 6.81 3.75
C GLU A 32 -16.95 7.76 4.80
N ARG A 33 -16.15 8.75 5.24
CA ARG A 33 -16.60 9.73 6.25
C ARG A 33 -17.76 10.56 5.74
N ARG A 34 -17.72 10.99 4.48
CA ARG A 34 -18.79 11.76 3.83
C ARG A 34 -20.09 10.95 3.78
N ILE A 35 -20.03 9.70 3.32
CA ILE A 35 -21.20 8.82 3.18
C ILE A 35 -21.81 8.51 4.55
N ILE A 36 -21.00 8.18 5.56
CA ILE A 36 -21.49 7.95 6.93
C ILE A 36 -22.21 9.18 7.46
N ALA A 37 -21.61 10.37 7.32
CA ALA A 37 -22.25 11.61 7.77
C ALA A 37 -23.58 11.86 7.05
N GLN A 38 -23.64 11.63 5.74
CA GLN A 38 -24.88 11.75 4.97
C GLN A 38 -25.95 10.75 5.43
N ALA A 39 -25.59 9.49 5.66
CA ALA A 39 -26.51 8.47 6.15
C ALA A 39 -27.08 8.84 7.53
N MET A 40 -26.25 9.37 8.43
CA MET A 40 -26.69 9.82 9.76
C MET A 40 -27.66 11.02 9.68
N VAL A 41 -27.38 12.00 8.80
CA VAL A 41 -28.29 13.14 8.56
C VAL A 41 -29.63 12.68 7.97
N MET A 42 -29.60 11.71 7.05
CA MET A 42 -30.83 11.12 6.51
C MET A 42 -31.62 10.35 7.58
N ALA A 43 -30.95 9.62 8.46
CA ALA A 43 -31.58 8.94 9.59
C ALA A 43 -32.26 9.95 10.53
N GLU A 44 -31.58 11.06 10.86
CA GLU A 44 -32.13 12.13 11.67
C GLU A 44 -33.41 12.73 11.05
N ALA A 45 -33.36 13.03 9.75
CA ALA A 45 -34.49 13.56 9.00
C ALA A 45 -35.69 12.60 8.98
N ARG A 46 -35.44 11.28 9.06
CA ARG A 46 -36.47 10.23 9.16
C ARG A 46 -37.01 10.00 10.57
N GLY A 47 -36.47 10.72 11.57
CA GLY A 47 -36.97 10.69 12.94
C GLY A 47 -36.07 9.98 13.95
N ASP A 48 -34.88 9.50 13.56
CA ASP A 48 -33.91 8.93 14.50
C ASP A 48 -33.27 10.06 15.32
N LYS A 49 -33.82 10.35 16.52
CA LYS A 49 -33.46 11.53 17.33
C LYS A 49 -32.18 11.41 18.14
N THR A 50 -31.63 10.21 18.29
CA THR A 50 -30.39 10.00 19.05
C THR A 50 -29.25 9.64 18.13
N HIS A 51 -28.06 10.16 18.43
CA HIS A 51 -26.83 9.83 17.71
C HIS A 51 -26.59 8.31 17.65
N ALA A 52 -26.89 7.59 18.75
CA ALA A 52 -26.74 6.14 18.80
C ALA A 52 -27.66 5.42 17.79
N LYS A 53 -28.90 5.90 17.63
CA LYS A 53 -29.83 5.35 16.65
C LYS A 53 -29.41 5.70 15.22
N GLN A 54 -29.00 6.95 14.97
CA GLN A 54 -28.50 7.41 13.67
C GLN A 54 -27.27 6.61 13.21
N SER A 55 -26.29 6.40 14.12
CA SER A 55 -25.10 5.60 13.85
C SER A 55 -25.47 4.16 13.49
N ARG A 56 -26.41 3.53 14.23
CA ARG A 56 -26.87 2.18 13.93
C ARG A 56 -27.56 2.11 12.55
N THR A 57 -28.43 3.07 12.26
CA THR A 57 -29.11 3.15 10.96
C THR A 57 -28.09 3.34 9.82
N ALA A 58 -27.05 4.15 10.03
CA ALA A 58 -25.95 4.29 9.07
C ALA A 58 -25.10 3.01 8.95
N ASP A 59 -24.86 2.28 10.03
CA ASP A 59 -24.10 1.02 10.02
C ASP A 59 -24.84 -0.09 9.25
N GLU A 60 -26.16 -0.06 9.26
CA GLU A 60 -27.04 -0.98 8.51
C GLU A 60 -27.23 -0.56 7.04
N ASP A 61 -26.79 0.63 6.64
CA ASP A 61 -26.92 1.15 5.28
C ASP A 61 -25.93 0.46 4.32
N ALA A 62 -26.45 -0.10 3.23
CA ALA A 62 -25.64 -0.82 2.24
C ALA A 62 -24.60 0.06 1.54
N VAL A 63 -24.87 1.36 1.37
CA VAL A 63 -23.93 2.32 0.78
C VAL A 63 -22.78 2.58 1.74
N VAL A 64 -23.06 2.71 3.04
CA VAL A 64 -22.02 2.84 4.08
C VAL A 64 -21.16 1.57 4.16
N PHE A 65 -21.79 0.38 4.09
CA PHE A 65 -21.06 -0.89 4.04
C PHE A 65 -20.11 -0.95 2.82
N GLN A 66 -20.60 -0.56 1.65
CA GLN A 66 -19.79 -0.55 0.43
C GLN A 66 -18.61 0.43 0.54
N ALA A 67 -18.83 1.63 1.10
CA ALA A 67 -17.76 2.61 1.30
C ALA A 67 -16.66 2.09 2.25
N ARG A 68 -17.05 1.41 3.35
CA ARG A 68 -16.13 0.72 4.26
C ARG A 68 -15.32 -0.37 3.55
N LEU A 69 -15.99 -1.16 2.72
CA LEU A 69 -15.35 -2.21 1.94
C LEU A 69 -14.31 -1.63 0.98
N ASP A 70 -14.63 -0.53 0.30
CA ASP A 70 -13.74 0.09 -0.67
C ASP A 70 -12.52 0.74 -0.01
N ARG A 71 -12.69 1.36 1.16
CA ARG A 71 -11.57 1.75 2.01
C ARG A 71 -10.72 0.55 2.43
N GLY A 72 -11.34 -0.55 2.83
CA GLY A 72 -10.63 -1.79 3.17
C GLY A 72 -9.78 -2.31 2.03
N LYS A 73 -10.32 -2.32 0.80
CA LYS A 73 -9.58 -2.66 -0.42
C LYS A 73 -8.42 -1.71 -0.67
N ALA A 74 -8.62 -0.40 -0.49
CA ALA A 74 -7.55 0.60 -0.67
C ALA A 74 -6.40 0.41 0.33
N LYS A 75 -6.71 0.09 1.60
CA LYS A 75 -5.69 -0.30 2.59
C LYS A 75 -4.90 -1.54 2.16
N GLY A 76 -5.60 -2.55 1.66
CA GLY A 76 -4.98 -3.77 1.15
C GLY A 76 -4.03 -3.49 -0.02
N LYS A 77 -4.44 -2.63 -0.96
CA LYS A 77 -3.58 -2.19 -2.08
C LYS A 77 -2.31 -1.49 -1.58
N LEU A 78 -2.44 -0.58 -0.61
CA LEU A 78 -1.28 0.12 -0.05
C LEU A 78 -0.33 -0.85 0.66
N ALA A 79 -0.86 -1.79 1.44
CA ALA A 79 -0.05 -2.82 2.09
C ALA A 79 0.72 -3.66 1.05
N ALA A 80 0.05 -4.12 0.00
CA ALA A 80 0.68 -4.86 -1.09
C ALA A 80 1.78 -4.06 -1.79
N ALA A 81 1.54 -2.78 -2.08
CA ALA A 81 2.54 -1.91 -2.71
C ALA A 81 3.79 -1.74 -1.83
N LYS A 82 3.61 -1.58 -0.51
CA LYS A 82 4.72 -1.51 0.46
C LYS A 82 5.49 -2.83 0.55
N THR A 83 4.80 -3.96 0.57
CA THR A 83 5.45 -5.29 0.56
C THR A 83 6.24 -5.52 -0.73
N ASN A 84 5.74 -5.07 -1.88
CA ASN A 84 6.46 -5.18 -3.15
C ASN A 84 7.75 -4.35 -3.17
N LEU A 85 7.72 -3.14 -2.61
CA LEU A 85 8.95 -2.35 -2.43
C LEU A 85 9.96 -3.08 -1.56
N ALA A 86 9.52 -3.60 -0.41
CA ALA A 86 10.39 -4.37 0.49
C ALA A 86 10.99 -5.59 -0.20
N ALA A 87 10.23 -6.30 -1.04
CA ALA A 87 10.74 -7.40 -1.85
C ALA A 87 11.82 -6.94 -2.83
N CYS A 88 11.62 -5.81 -3.53
CA CYS A 88 12.63 -5.25 -4.42
C CYS A 88 13.93 -4.89 -3.68
N GLU A 89 13.83 -4.33 -2.48
CA GLU A 89 14.99 -4.01 -1.64
C GLU A 89 15.74 -5.25 -1.17
N VAL A 90 15.02 -6.34 -0.86
CA VAL A 90 15.62 -7.64 -0.51
C VAL A 90 16.35 -8.22 -1.72
N GLU A 91 15.73 -8.22 -2.91
CA GLU A 91 16.38 -8.69 -4.15
C GLU A 91 17.68 -7.91 -4.43
N PHE A 92 17.64 -6.59 -4.29
CA PHE A 92 18.82 -5.75 -4.49
C PHE A 92 19.95 -6.09 -3.50
N LYS A 93 19.63 -6.28 -2.21
CA LYS A 93 20.62 -6.66 -1.19
C LYS A 93 21.24 -8.03 -1.49
N VAL A 94 20.44 -9.01 -1.90
CA VAL A 94 20.94 -10.33 -2.30
C VAL A 94 21.91 -10.19 -3.47
N TRP A 95 21.54 -9.44 -4.50
CA TRP A 95 22.41 -9.17 -5.64
C TRP A 95 23.73 -8.49 -5.23
N GLN A 96 23.68 -7.48 -4.36
CA GLN A 96 24.88 -6.82 -3.84
C GLN A 96 25.82 -7.80 -3.12
N SER A 97 25.27 -8.69 -2.28
CA SER A 97 26.04 -9.72 -1.60
C SER A 97 26.66 -10.73 -2.58
N THR A 98 25.93 -11.16 -3.60
CA THR A 98 26.45 -12.05 -4.64
C THR A 98 27.61 -11.40 -5.41
N MET A 99 27.46 -10.14 -5.81
CA MET A 99 28.52 -9.41 -6.50
C MET A 99 29.77 -9.22 -5.64
N ALA A 100 29.61 -8.96 -4.34
CA ALA A 100 30.73 -8.88 -3.40
C ALA A 100 31.47 -10.22 -3.30
N ASN A 101 30.73 -11.33 -3.14
CA ASN A 101 31.31 -12.67 -3.07
C ASN A 101 32.08 -13.04 -4.35
N LEU A 102 31.53 -12.73 -5.52
CA LEU A 102 32.22 -12.95 -6.80
C LEU A 102 33.52 -12.15 -6.91
N ARG A 103 33.53 -10.90 -6.43
CA ARG A 103 34.77 -10.08 -6.37
C ARG A 103 35.81 -10.69 -5.42
N PHE A 104 35.38 -11.16 -4.24
CA PHE A 104 36.27 -11.82 -3.29
C PHE A 104 36.87 -13.10 -3.86
N GLU A 105 36.06 -13.97 -4.47
CA GLU A 105 36.54 -15.22 -5.05
C GLU A 105 37.52 -14.97 -6.21
N LYS A 106 37.22 -13.98 -7.06
CA LYS A 106 38.14 -13.53 -8.11
C LYS A 106 39.49 -13.10 -7.53
N ASN A 107 39.50 -12.25 -6.51
CA ASN A 107 40.74 -11.78 -5.86
C ASN A 107 41.49 -12.92 -5.15
N ARG A 108 40.78 -13.91 -4.59
CA ARG A 108 41.38 -15.10 -3.96
C ARG A 108 42.13 -15.97 -4.97
N ILE A 109 41.57 -16.17 -6.16
CA ILE A 109 42.19 -16.95 -7.23
C ILE A 109 43.47 -16.28 -7.74
N TYR A 110 43.43 -14.96 -7.99
CA TYR A 110 44.61 -14.23 -8.49
C TYR A 110 45.75 -14.14 -7.48
N ASN A 111 45.46 -14.05 -6.18
CA ASN A 111 46.48 -13.99 -5.13
C ASN A 111 47.13 -15.35 -4.81
N HIS A 112 46.61 -16.46 -5.34
CA HIS A 112 47.18 -17.81 -5.15
C HIS A 112 48.00 -18.30 -6.35
N GLN A 113 48.05 -17.53 -7.44
CA GLN A 113 48.77 -17.85 -8.69
C GLN A 113 50.05 -17.00 -8.89
N GLY A 114 50.44 -16.18 -7.91
CA GLY A 114 51.73 -15.48 -7.85
C GLY A 114 52.57 -15.98 -6.69
#